data_AF-A0A3M1HA16-F1
#
_entry.id   AF-A0A3M1HA16-F1
#
_cell.length_a   1.000
_cell.length_b   1.000
_cell.length_c   1.000
_cell.angle_alpha   90.00
_cell.angle_beta   90.00
_cell.angle_gamma   90.00
#
_symmetry.space_group_name_H-M   'P 1'
#
loop_
_entity.id
_entity.type
_entity.pdbx_description
1 polymer ?
#
loop_
_entity_poly.entity_id
_entity_poly.type
_entity_poly.pdbx_seq_one_letter_code
_entity_poly.pdbx_strand_id
1 'polypeptide(L)'
;MAKKFVVYIETKGDPISGQGPRAHIPALPGAAARGKTIEEAKENIRQAVIEYLRLLRNVGEPVPRVREGLEFEFEEVDTTTFLTDYDALRPNEMETMFRWMAVSRQELMDLVRDLPQEALDWRKDEQSPSIREILCRLAEADLWYTDRLIRWPEAPLFRLAAARGVALERLRELSEEKRAGITTFEGEEWTPRKVIRRMLEFEREMILEIKDILSQKGGD
;
A
#
# COMPACT_ATOMS: atom_id res chain seq x y z
N MET A 1 35.12 -3.39 3.03
CA MET A 1 34.99 -3.12 1.59
C MET A 1 33.77 -2.24 1.41
N ALA A 2 33.82 -1.26 0.51
CA ALA A 2 32.67 -0.42 0.21
C ALA A 2 31.50 -1.27 -0.28
N LYS A 3 30.28 -0.96 0.16
CA LYS A 3 29.09 -1.66 -0.31
C LYS A 3 28.68 -1.03 -1.64
N LYS A 4 28.69 -1.84 -2.70
CA LYS A 4 28.20 -1.45 -4.02
C LYS A 4 26.70 -1.74 -4.14
N PHE A 5 25.93 -0.76 -4.60
CA PHE A 5 24.52 -0.90 -4.97
C PHE A 5 24.36 -0.72 -6.48
N VAL A 6 23.62 -1.63 -7.10
CA VAL A 6 23.11 -1.45 -8.46
C VAL A 6 21.81 -0.64 -8.36
N VAL A 7 21.74 0.44 -9.13
CA VAL A 7 20.62 1.38 -9.15
C VAL A 7 20.01 1.37 -10.54
N TYR A 8 18.75 0.95 -10.63
CA TYR A 8 17.98 1.03 -11.87
C TYR A 8 17.28 2.37 -11.98
N ILE A 9 17.45 3.07 -13.10
CA ILE A 9 16.74 4.30 -13.43
C ILE A 9 15.63 3.97 -14.42
N GLU A 10 14.39 3.93 -13.93
CA GLU A 10 13.19 3.78 -14.74
C GLU A 10 12.90 5.10 -15.48
N THR A 11 13.05 5.09 -16.79
CA THR A 11 12.97 6.31 -17.63
C THR A 11 11.56 6.62 -18.15
N LYS A 12 10.68 5.60 -18.25
CA LYS A 12 9.30 5.75 -18.73
C LYS A 12 8.34 6.39 -17.70
N GLY A 13 8.79 6.48 -16.45
CA GLY A 13 7.99 7.01 -15.35
C GLY A 13 7.02 5.98 -14.76
N ASP A 14 6.75 6.14 -13.48
CA ASP A 14 5.97 5.19 -12.68
C ASP A 14 4.55 4.98 -13.24
N PRO A 15 4.07 3.72 -13.37
CA PRO A 15 2.76 3.41 -13.97
C PRO A 15 1.56 4.04 -13.24
N ILE A 16 1.73 4.43 -11.98
CA ILE A 16 0.68 4.98 -11.11
C ILE A 16 0.73 6.51 -11.13
N SER A 17 1.94 7.11 -11.07
CA SER A 17 2.06 8.57 -10.98
C SER A 17 2.32 9.27 -12.31
N GLY A 18 2.85 8.59 -13.33
CA GLY A 18 3.22 9.18 -14.63
C GLY A 18 4.27 10.30 -14.55
N GLN A 19 5.01 10.36 -13.45
CA GLN A 19 6.01 11.41 -13.17
C GLN A 19 7.41 10.93 -13.56
N GLY A 20 8.35 11.88 -13.66
CA GLY A 20 9.71 11.72 -14.18
C GLY A 20 10.55 10.56 -13.60
N PRO A 21 11.80 10.41 -14.07
CA PRO A 21 12.59 9.21 -13.85
C PRO A 21 12.69 8.81 -12.38
N ARG A 22 12.61 7.51 -12.13
CA ARG A 22 12.63 6.92 -10.78
C ARG A 22 13.84 6.02 -10.62
N ALA A 23 14.54 6.18 -9.51
CA ALA A 23 15.68 5.37 -9.12
C ALA A 23 15.25 4.29 -8.12
N HIS A 24 15.69 3.06 -8.37
CA HIS A 24 15.35 1.86 -7.60
C HIS A 24 16.60 1.09 -7.22
N ILE A 25 16.63 0.52 -6.02
CA ILE A 25 17.69 -0.39 -5.57
C ILE A 25 17.02 -1.68 -5.11
N PRO A 26 16.96 -2.73 -5.95
CA PRO A 26 16.32 -4.00 -5.60
C PRO A 26 16.95 -4.69 -4.38
N ALA A 27 18.24 -4.43 -4.11
CA ALA A 27 18.92 -4.95 -2.93
C ALA A 27 18.61 -4.16 -1.63
N LEU A 28 17.88 -3.04 -1.72
CA LEU A 28 17.47 -2.20 -0.59
C LEU A 28 16.05 -1.63 -0.86
N PRO A 29 15.02 -2.49 -1.00
CA PRO A 29 13.65 -2.06 -1.28
C PRO A 29 13.15 -1.12 -0.18
N GLY A 30 12.80 0.10 -0.55
CA GLY A 30 12.46 1.21 0.34
C GLY A 30 13.35 2.43 0.12
N ALA A 31 14.60 2.24 -0.27
CA ALA A 31 15.44 3.30 -0.81
C ALA A 31 15.10 3.51 -2.30
N ALA A 32 14.20 4.47 -2.56
CA ALA A 32 13.83 4.89 -3.90
C ALA A 32 13.74 6.41 -3.96
N ALA A 33 14.01 6.99 -5.12
CA ALA A 33 13.92 8.43 -5.32
C ALA A 33 13.40 8.76 -6.71
N ARG A 34 12.77 9.93 -6.85
CA ARG A 34 12.37 10.49 -8.14
C ARG A 34 13.19 11.72 -8.45
N GLY A 35 13.30 12.06 -9.73
CA GLY A 35 13.83 13.33 -10.20
C GLY A 35 12.99 13.87 -11.37
N LYS A 36 13.12 15.17 -11.66
CA LYS A 36 12.62 15.74 -12.93
C LYS A 36 13.51 15.34 -14.09
N THR A 37 14.78 15.04 -13.81
CA THR A 37 15.77 14.51 -14.75
C THR A 37 16.41 13.25 -14.20
N ILE A 38 17.07 12.49 -15.08
CA ILE A 38 17.82 11.29 -14.69
C ILE A 38 18.89 11.65 -13.66
N GLU A 39 19.60 12.76 -13.84
CA GLU A 39 20.68 13.15 -12.93
C GLU A 39 20.17 13.61 -11.57
N GLU A 40 19.00 14.25 -11.53
CA GLU A 40 18.33 14.54 -10.27
C GLU A 40 17.90 13.24 -9.56
N ALA A 41 17.40 12.24 -10.29
CA ALA A 41 17.06 10.94 -9.69
C ALA A 41 18.30 10.22 -9.14
N LYS A 42 19.44 10.27 -9.86
CA LYS A 42 20.73 9.72 -9.42
C LYS A 42 21.29 10.43 -8.18
N GLU A 43 21.03 11.72 -8.02
CA GLU A 43 21.46 12.44 -6.82
C GLU A 43 20.54 12.15 -5.64
N ASN A 44 19.23 12.23 -5.84
CA ASN A 44 18.24 12.02 -4.79
C ASN A 44 18.33 10.62 -4.18
N ILE A 45 18.65 9.58 -4.98
CA ILE A 45 18.78 8.21 -4.47
C ILE A 45 19.95 8.05 -3.50
N ARG A 46 21.04 8.82 -3.65
CA ARG A 46 22.18 8.77 -2.71
C ARG A 46 21.74 9.18 -1.31
N GLN A 47 20.98 10.27 -1.22
CA GLN A 47 20.44 10.75 0.05
C GLN A 47 19.40 9.79 0.63
N ALA A 48 18.48 9.30 -0.21
CA ALA A 48 17.46 8.33 0.21
C ALA A 48 18.07 7.04 0.80
N VAL A 49 19.16 6.54 0.22
CA VAL A 49 19.89 5.37 0.74
C VAL A 49 20.49 5.66 2.11
N ILE A 50 21.11 6.84 2.30
CA ILE A 50 21.72 7.21 3.57
C ILE A 50 20.66 7.30 4.68
N GLU A 51 19.53 7.93 4.38
CA GLU A 51 18.41 8.09 5.31
C GLU A 51 17.79 6.74 5.65
N TYR A 52 17.49 5.91 4.65
CA TYR A 52 16.86 4.62 4.87
C TYR A 52 17.77 3.64 5.60
N LEU A 53 19.07 3.59 5.27
CA LEU A 53 20.04 2.80 6.04
C LEU A 53 20.18 3.28 7.49
N ARG A 54 19.99 4.59 7.74
CA ARG A 54 19.98 5.12 9.11
C ARG A 54 18.73 4.68 9.85
N LEU A 55 17.56 4.77 9.23
CA LEU A 55 16.28 4.33 9.79
C LEU A 55 16.34 2.85 10.19
N LEU A 56 16.69 1.96 9.26
CA LEU A 56 16.80 0.52 9.50
C LEU A 56 17.80 0.20 10.61
N ARG A 57 18.93 0.92 10.66
CA ARG A 57 19.92 0.73 11.73
C ARG A 57 19.43 1.16 13.10
N ASN A 58 18.66 2.25 13.19
CA ASN A 58 18.16 2.76 14.46
C ASN A 58 17.24 1.74 15.17
N VAL A 59 16.57 0.88 14.38
CA VAL A 59 15.70 -0.20 14.88
C VAL A 59 16.40 -1.55 14.96
N GLY A 60 17.72 -1.60 14.69
CA GLY A 60 18.55 -2.81 14.86
C GLY A 60 18.63 -3.76 13.67
N GLU A 61 18.13 -3.38 12.48
CA GLU A 61 18.25 -4.23 11.29
C GLU A 61 19.73 -4.35 10.85
N PRO A 62 20.16 -5.55 10.41
CA PRO A 62 21.54 -5.83 10.01
C PRO A 62 21.87 -5.24 8.63
N VAL A 63 21.95 -3.92 8.54
CA VAL A 63 22.24 -3.19 7.29
C VAL A 63 23.66 -2.62 7.24
N PRO A 64 24.25 -2.44 6.04
CA PRO A 64 25.58 -1.85 5.89
C PRO A 64 25.76 -0.50 6.59
N ARG A 65 26.98 -0.20 7.04
CA ARG A 65 27.30 1.11 7.64
C ARG A 65 27.72 2.10 6.55
N VAL A 66 27.11 3.28 6.54
CA VAL A 66 27.44 4.36 5.58
C VAL A 66 28.92 4.77 5.64
N ARG A 67 29.58 4.61 6.79
CA ARG A 67 31.02 4.88 6.96
C ARG A 67 31.93 3.95 6.15
N GLU A 68 31.41 2.85 5.60
CA GLU A 68 32.19 1.89 4.80
C GLU A 68 32.43 2.37 3.35
N GLY A 69 31.86 3.51 2.96
CA GLY A 69 31.82 3.97 1.57
C GLY A 69 30.68 3.28 0.83
N LEU A 70 29.84 4.07 0.18
CA LEU A 70 28.76 3.58 -0.68
C LEU A 70 29.16 3.82 -2.13
N GLU A 71 29.13 2.77 -2.93
CA GLU A 71 29.34 2.85 -4.36
C GLU A 71 28.03 2.58 -5.08
N PHE A 72 27.79 3.31 -6.17
CA PHE A 72 26.56 3.21 -6.95
C PHE A 72 26.92 2.94 -8.41
N GLU A 73 26.33 1.90 -8.97
CA GLU A 73 26.36 1.58 -10.38
C GLU A 73 24.97 1.81 -10.95
N PHE A 74 24.87 2.70 -11.95
CA PHE A 74 23.60 3.13 -12.49
C PHE A 74 23.33 2.46 -13.83
N GLU A 75 22.14 1.90 -13.97
CA GLU A 75 21.65 1.30 -15.20
C GLU A 75 20.31 1.95 -15.58
N GLU A 76 20.22 2.52 -16.77
CA GLU A 76 18.96 3.06 -17.28
C GLU A 76 18.15 1.94 -17.92
N VAL A 77 16.88 1.84 -17.53
CA VAL A 77 15.97 0.79 -17.98
C VAL A 77 14.64 1.37 -18.41
N ASP A 78 13.99 0.68 -19.34
CA ASP A 78 12.69 1.05 -19.90
C ASP A 78 11.57 0.08 -19.47
N THR A 79 11.89 -0.80 -18.49
CA THR A 79 11.01 -1.78 -17.85
C THR A 79 10.87 -1.48 -16.36
N THR A 80 9.74 -1.89 -15.78
CA THR A 80 9.42 -1.78 -14.35
C THR A 80 9.58 -3.09 -13.59
N THR A 81 9.93 -4.17 -14.29
CA THR A 81 10.28 -5.47 -13.72
C THR A 81 11.76 -5.73 -13.98
N PHE A 82 12.53 -5.82 -12.90
CA PHE A 82 13.97 -6.01 -12.94
C PHE A 82 14.34 -7.49 -12.98
N LEU A 83 15.56 -7.81 -13.41
CA LEU A 83 16.02 -9.20 -13.50
C LEU A 83 15.93 -9.93 -12.15
N THR A 84 16.19 -9.23 -11.04
CA THR A 84 16.09 -9.78 -9.68
C THR A 84 14.65 -10.08 -9.24
N ASP A 85 13.64 -9.50 -9.90
CA ASP A 85 12.23 -9.77 -9.55
C ASP A 85 11.77 -11.16 -10.02
N TYR A 86 12.53 -11.81 -10.91
CA TYR A 86 12.28 -13.18 -11.35
C TYR A 86 12.84 -14.24 -10.38
N ASP A 87 13.68 -13.84 -9.43
CA ASP A 87 14.16 -14.74 -8.38
C ASP A 87 13.00 -15.10 -7.45
N ALA A 88 12.93 -16.38 -7.04
CA ALA A 88 11.91 -16.80 -6.09
C ALA A 88 12.12 -16.10 -4.75
N LEU A 89 11.11 -15.35 -4.30
CA LEU A 89 11.12 -14.69 -2.99
C LEU A 89 11.18 -15.75 -1.87
N ARG A 90 12.33 -15.86 -1.20
CA ARG A 90 12.56 -16.86 -0.15
C ARG A 90 11.86 -16.47 1.15
N PRO A 91 11.44 -17.43 2.00
CA PRO A 91 10.75 -17.11 3.26
C PRO A 91 11.52 -16.16 4.19
N ASN A 92 12.81 -16.36 4.37
CA ASN A 92 13.64 -15.49 5.22
C ASN A 92 13.80 -14.07 4.67
N GLU A 93 13.77 -13.94 3.34
CA GLU A 93 13.83 -12.66 2.64
C GLU A 93 12.49 -11.93 2.77
N MET A 94 11.37 -12.65 2.61
CA MET A 94 10.02 -12.15 2.86
C MET A 94 9.85 -11.62 4.30
N GLU A 95 10.28 -12.38 5.31
CA GLU A 95 10.25 -11.93 6.70
C GLU A 95 11.08 -10.65 6.92
N THR A 96 12.19 -10.51 6.19
CA THR A 96 13.01 -9.29 6.25
C THR A 96 12.29 -8.10 5.63
N MET A 97 11.68 -8.29 4.47
CA MET A 97 10.85 -7.27 3.83
C MET A 97 9.66 -6.87 4.70
N PHE A 98 9.00 -7.82 5.37
CA PHE A 98 7.90 -7.53 6.30
C PHE A 98 8.33 -6.68 7.49
N ARG A 99 9.50 -6.97 8.09
CA ARG A 99 10.05 -6.11 9.13
C ARG A 99 10.33 -4.71 8.61
N TRP A 100 10.93 -4.58 7.42
CA TRP A 100 11.21 -3.27 6.83
C TRP A 100 9.94 -2.49 6.50
N MET A 101 8.89 -3.17 6.01
CA MET A 101 7.56 -2.57 5.83
C MET A 101 6.98 -2.07 7.16
N ALA A 102 7.12 -2.85 8.24
CA ALA A 102 6.67 -2.44 9.57
C ALA A 102 7.43 -1.21 10.08
N VAL A 103 8.75 -1.13 9.84
CA VAL A 103 9.57 0.05 10.18
C VAL A 103 9.11 1.28 9.42
N SER A 104 8.88 1.18 8.11
CA SER A 104 8.35 2.30 7.30
C SER A 104 6.95 2.72 7.74
N ARG A 105 6.07 1.75 8.10
CA ARG A 105 4.74 2.05 8.63
C ARG A 105 4.84 2.76 9.98
N GLN A 106 5.75 2.35 10.85
CA GLN A 106 5.95 2.99 12.15
C GLN A 106 6.42 4.43 11.99
N GLU A 107 7.39 4.70 11.10
CA GLU A 107 7.86 6.06 10.81
C GLU A 107 6.70 6.96 10.30
N LEU A 108 5.87 6.43 9.40
CA LEU A 108 4.67 7.14 8.93
C LEU A 108 3.70 7.43 10.09
N MET A 109 3.42 6.43 10.94
CA MET A 109 2.51 6.60 12.06
C MET A 109 3.03 7.63 13.06
N ASP A 110 4.33 7.62 13.37
CA ASP A 110 4.95 8.60 14.25
C ASP A 110 4.89 10.02 13.67
N LEU A 111 4.96 10.15 12.34
CA LEU A 111 4.80 11.44 11.65
C LEU A 111 3.37 11.98 11.73
N VAL A 112 2.35 11.11 11.66
CA VAL A 112 0.95 11.56 11.51
C VAL A 112 0.09 11.47 12.77
N ARG A 113 0.52 10.71 13.79
CA ARG A 113 -0.31 10.38 14.96
C ARG A 113 -0.81 11.59 15.76
N ASP A 114 -0.02 12.66 15.81
CA ASP A 114 -0.31 13.84 16.63
C ASP A 114 -0.75 15.05 15.78
N LEU A 115 -1.03 14.84 14.49
CA LEU A 115 -1.48 15.91 13.61
C LEU A 115 -2.93 16.31 13.93
N PRO A 116 -3.22 17.61 14.04
CA PRO A 116 -4.61 18.08 14.17
C PRO A 116 -5.39 17.83 12.87
N GLN A 117 -6.72 17.73 12.98
CA GLN A 117 -7.58 17.40 11.84
C GLN A 117 -7.42 18.40 10.69
N GLU A 118 -7.23 19.67 11.01
CA GLU A 118 -7.03 20.74 10.04
C GLU A 118 -5.75 20.54 9.22
N ALA A 119 -4.70 19.95 9.82
CA ALA A 119 -3.46 19.63 9.11
C ALA A 119 -3.65 18.46 8.13
N LEU A 120 -4.54 17.51 8.44
CA LEU A 120 -4.83 16.38 7.55
C LEU A 120 -5.50 16.83 6.24
N ASP A 121 -6.31 17.88 6.33
CA ASP A 121 -7.10 18.42 5.22
C ASP A 121 -6.42 19.61 4.50
N TRP A 122 -5.38 20.19 5.10
CA TRP A 122 -4.62 21.28 4.49
C TRP A 122 -3.95 20.85 3.18
N ARG A 123 -3.94 21.78 2.21
CA ARG A 123 -3.27 21.65 0.92
C ARG A 123 -2.33 22.82 0.70
N LYS A 124 -1.18 22.55 0.09
CA LYS A 124 -0.22 23.59 -0.31
C LYS A 124 -0.76 24.48 -1.43
N ASP A 125 -1.40 23.87 -2.42
CA ASP A 125 -2.04 24.48 -3.58
C ASP A 125 -3.16 23.55 -4.10
N GLU A 126 -3.94 23.99 -5.08
CA GLU A 126 -5.07 23.23 -5.63
C GLU A 126 -4.65 21.91 -6.30
N GLN A 127 -3.41 21.82 -6.77
CA GLN A 127 -2.88 20.64 -7.46
C GLN A 127 -2.23 19.64 -6.50
N SER A 128 -1.89 20.06 -5.28
CA SER A 128 -1.23 19.25 -4.27
C SER A 128 -2.23 18.39 -3.49
N PRO A 129 -1.90 17.13 -3.20
CA PRO A 129 -2.73 16.29 -2.35
C PRO A 129 -2.69 16.74 -0.89
N SER A 130 -3.78 16.53 -0.15
CA SER A 130 -3.75 16.64 1.31
C SER A 130 -3.09 15.41 1.95
N ILE A 131 -2.70 15.51 3.23
CA ILE A 131 -2.15 14.36 3.97
C ILE A 131 -3.16 13.22 4.01
N ARG A 132 -4.46 13.53 4.21
CA ARG A 132 -5.53 12.52 4.15
C ARG A 132 -5.53 11.76 2.83
N GLU A 133 -5.46 12.47 1.71
CA GLU A 133 -5.44 11.83 0.38
C GLU A 133 -4.20 10.97 0.16
N ILE A 134 -3.03 11.38 0.66
CA ILE A 134 -1.80 10.58 0.58
C ILE A 134 -1.96 9.28 1.40
N LEU A 135 -2.49 9.37 2.62
CA LEU A 135 -2.73 8.20 3.47
C LEU A 135 -3.73 7.23 2.83
N CYS A 136 -4.81 7.74 2.25
CA CYS A 136 -5.79 6.92 1.51
C CYS A 136 -5.13 6.22 0.31
N ARG A 137 -4.35 6.94 -0.51
CA ARG A 137 -3.63 6.34 -1.65
C ARG A 137 -2.66 5.26 -1.22
N LEU A 138 -1.97 5.43 -0.09
CA LEU A 138 -1.07 4.41 0.43
C LEU A 138 -1.83 3.14 0.84
N ALA A 139 -2.96 3.30 1.55
CA ALA A 139 -3.81 2.18 1.92
C ALA A 139 -4.39 1.45 0.68
N GLU A 140 -4.81 2.21 -0.34
CA GLU A 140 -5.27 1.65 -1.61
C GLU A 140 -4.15 0.92 -2.36
N ALA A 141 -2.91 1.44 -2.33
CA ALA A 141 -1.77 0.84 -2.99
C ALA A 141 -1.42 -0.54 -2.40
N ASP A 142 -1.46 -0.72 -1.07
CA ASP A 142 -1.21 -2.02 -0.42
C ASP A 142 -2.18 -3.10 -0.94
N LEU A 143 -3.47 -2.78 -1.06
CA LEU A 143 -4.49 -3.68 -1.61
C LEU A 143 -4.27 -3.90 -3.11
N TRP A 144 -3.99 -2.82 -3.85
CA TRP A 144 -3.74 -2.89 -5.28
C TRP A 144 -2.57 -3.82 -5.59
N TYR A 145 -1.42 -3.70 -4.92
CA TYR A 145 -0.25 -4.55 -5.19
C TYR A 145 -0.53 -6.03 -4.89
N THR A 146 -1.20 -6.33 -3.79
CA THR A 146 -1.48 -7.70 -3.36
C THR A 146 -2.52 -8.42 -4.23
N ASP A 147 -3.52 -7.69 -4.76
CA ASP A 147 -4.53 -8.22 -5.68
C ASP A 147 -3.94 -8.81 -6.99
N ARG A 148 -2.69 -8.45 -7.36
CA ARG A 148 -2.00 -9.04 -8.53
C ARG A 148 -1.55 -10.48 -8.28
N LEU A 149 -1.27 -10.82 -7.02
CA LEU A 149 -0.65 -12.08 -6.65
C LEU A 149 -1.70 -13.08 -6.16
N ILE A 150 -2.70 -12.62 -5.40
CA ILE A 150 -3.76 -13.45 -4.83
C ILE A 150 -5.08 -12.67 -4.88
N ARG A 151 -6.17 -13.28 -5.33
CA ARG A 151 -7.51 -12.67 -5.27
C ARG A 151 -8.05 -12.70 -3.83
N TRP A 152 -7.85 -11.62 -3.08
CA TRP A 152 -8.25 -11.48 -1.66
C TRP A 152 -7.67 -12.58 -0.74
N PRO A 153 -7.56 -12.35 0.58
CA PRO A 153 -7.11 -13.39 1.50
C PRO A 153 -8.01 -14.65 1.40
N GLU A 154 -7.41 -15.84 1.25
CA GLU A 154 -8.15 -17.11 1.21
C GLU A 154 -8.84 -17.42 2.54
N ALA A 155 -8.32 -16.87 3.65
CA ALA A 155 -8.86 -17.05 4.98
C ALA A 155 -10.23 -16.34 5.13
N PRO A 156 -11.37 -17.07 5.16
CA PRO A 156 -12.70 -16.47 4.99
C PRO A 156 -13.09 -15.49 6.09
N LEU A 157 -12.59 -15.71 7.32
CA LEU A 157 -12.92 -14.86 8.47
C LEU A 157 -12.25 -13.48 8.39
N PHE A 158 -11.00 -13.40 7.95
CA PHE A 158 -10.31 -12.11 7.75
C PHE A 158 -10.97 -11.32 6.62
N ARG A 159 -11.33 -12.02 5.54
CA ARG A 159 -12.09 -11.46 4.42
C ARG A 159 -13.42 -10.87 4.87
N LEU A 160 -14.19 -11.60 5.68
CA LEU A 160 -15.47 -11.13 6.20
C LEU A 160 -15.32 -9.88 7.09
N ALA A 161 -14.31 -9.87 7.97
CA ALA A 161 -14.03 -8.73 8.85
C ALA A 161 -13.61 -7.48 8.07
N ALA A 162 -12.66 -7.62 7.14
CA ALA A 162 -12.17 -6.50 6.32
C ALA A 162 -13.29 -5.88 5.46
N ALA A 163 -14.10 -6.72 4.79
CA ALA A 163 -15.20 -6.25 3.95
C ALA A 163 -16.25 -5.44 4.75
N ARG A 164 -16.57 -5.88 5.97
CA ARG A 164 -17.53 -5.18 6.83
C ARG A 164 -16.99 -3.82 7.29
N GLY A 165 -15.70 -3.73 7.62
CA GLY A 165 -15.05 -2.47 8.00
C GLY A 165 -15.22 -1.40 6.91
N VAL A 166 -14.79 -1.72 5.68
CA VAL A 166 -14.88 -0.82 4.52
C VAL A 166 -16.33 -0.42 4.23
N ALA A 167 -17.28 -1.37 4.30
CA ALA A 167 -18.69 -1.06 4.04
C ALA A 167 -19.27 -0.07 5.06
N LEU A 168 -18.91 -0.20 6.35
CA LEU A 168 -19.37 0.70 7.39
C LEU A 168 -18.78 2.10 7.25
N GLU A 169 -17.50 2.22 6.90
CA GLU A 169 -16.86 3.52 6.64
C GLU A 169 -17.57 4.25 5.50
N ARG A 170 -17.77 3.60 4.35
CA ARG A 170 -18.49 4.18 3.21
C ARG A 170 -19.90 4.65 3.56
N LEU A 171 -20.63 3.87 4.38
CA LEU A 171 -21.98 4.24 4.82
C LEU A 171 -21.97 5.43 5.79
N ARG A 172 -20.95 5.54 6.65
CA ARG A 172 -20.77 6.67 7.59
C ARG A 172 -20.37 7.97 6.89
N GLU A 173 -19.61 7.87 5.81
CA GLU A 173 -19.15 9.01 5.02
C GLU A 173 -20.22 9.59 4.06
N LEU A 174 -21.41 8.98 3.97
CA LEU A 174 -22.49 9.51 3.13
C LEU A 174 -22.94 10.89 3.63
N SER A 175 -22.81 11.89 2.76
CA SER A 175 -23.40 13.22 2.96
C SER A 175 -24.93 13.13 3.16
N GLU A 176 -25.55 14.18 3.71
CA GLU A 176 -27.01 14.23 3.88
C GLU A 176 -27.76 14.01 2.55
N GLU A 177 -27.29 14.64 1.48
CA GLU A 177 -27.81 14.45 0.12
C GLU A 177 -27.72 12.98 -0.31
N LYS A 178 -26.55 12.35 -0.16
CA LYS A 178 -26.37 10.93 -0.53
C LYS A 178 -27.17 9.98 0.35
N ARG A 179 -27.43 10.32 1.62
CA ARG A 179 -28.29 9.54 2.52
C ARG A 179 -29.75 9.52 2.07
N ALA A 180 -30.21 10.56 1.39
CA ALA A 180 -31.55 10.66 0.79
C ALA A 180 -31.59 10.25 -0.69
N GLY A 181 -30.43 10.10 -1.32
CA GLY A 181 -30.30 9.86 -2.77
C GLY A 181 -30.77 8.48 -3.23
N ILE A 182 -31.12 8.43 -4.51
CA ILE A 182 -31.41 7.21 -5.26
C ILE A 182 -30.35 7.10 -6.37
N THR A 183 -29.70 5.95 -6.49
CA THR A 183 -28.74 5.65 -7.56
C THR A 183 -29.22 4.48 -8.39
N THR A 184 -29.13 4.57 -9.71
CA THR A 184 -29.47 3.45 -10.59
C THR A 184 -28.22 2.65 -10.92
N PHE A 185 -28.25 1.34 -10.65
CA PHE A 185 -27.18 0.41 -10.99
C PHE A 185 -27.80 -0.85 -11.59
N GLU A 186 -27.32 -1.26 -12.77
CA GLU A 186 -27.84 -2.39 -13.55
C GLU A 186 -29.36 -2.34 -13.77
N GLY A 187 -29.90 -1.14 -14.00
CA GLY A 187 -31.34 -0.93 -14.22
C GLY A 187 -32.20 -0.97 -12.96
N GLU A 188 -31.61 -1.19 -11.78
CA GLU A 188 -32.31 -1.14 -10.50
C GLU A 188 -32.00 0.14 -9.73
N GLU A 189 -33.01 0.65 -9.02
CA GLU A 189 -32.83 1.72 -8.05
C GLU A 189 -32.23 1.19 -6.74
N TRP A 190 -31.25 1.92 -6.21
CA TRP A 190 -30.58 1.66 -4.96
C TRP A 190 -30.63 2.89 -4.07
N THR A 191 -31.10 2.68 -2.84
CA THR A 191 -31.06 3.69 -1.77
C THR A 191 -30.14 3.18 -0.65
N PRO A 192 -29.54 4.07 0.15
CA PRO A 192 -28.76 3.65 1.32
C PRO A 192 -29.55 2.71 2.25
N ARG A 193 -30.86 2.96 2.40
CA ARG A 193 -31.77 2.08 3.15
C ARG A 193 -31.88 0.69 2.53
N LYS A 194 -32.04 0.58 1.20
CA LYS A 194 -32.07 -0.71 0.48
C LYS A 194 -30.74 -1.45 0.63
N VAL A 195 -29.61 -0.76 0.49
CA VAL A 195 -28.27 -1.34 0.65
C VAL A 195 -28.09 -1.95 2.05
N ILE A 196 -28.32 -1.17 3.10
CA ILE A 196 -28.18 -1.64 4.50
C ILE A 196 -29.12 -2.82 4.77
N ARG A 197 -30.39 -2.72 4.35
CA ARG A 197 -31.36 -3.80 4.51
C ARG A 197 -30.90 -5.08 3.81
N ARG A 198 -30.48 -5.00 2.54
CA ARG A 198 -30.02 -6.15 1.76
C ARG A 198 -28.77 -6.81 2.36
N MET A 199 -27.84 -6.02 2.89
CA MET A 199 -26.67 -6.55 3.59
C MET A 199 -27.07 -7.37 4.82
N LEU A 200 -28.05 -6.88 5.62
CA LEU A 200 -28.54 -7.60 6.79
C LEU A 200 -29.33 -8.85 6.42
N GLU A 201 -30.21 -8.77 5.42
CA GLU A 201 -30.99 -9.90 4.90
C GLU A 201 -30.06 -11.02 4.42
N PHE A 202 -29.11 -10.70 3.55
CA PHE A 202 -28.17 -11.68 2.99
C PHE A 202 -27.31 -12.34 4.08
N GLU A 203 -26.79 -11.58 5.04
CA GLU A 203 -26.01 -12.16 6.14
C GLU A 203 -26.85 -13.14 6.99
N ARG A 204 -28.13 -12.84 7.21
CA ARG A 204 -29.04 -13.74 7.92
C ARG A 204 -29.33 -15.01 7.12
N GLU A 205 -29.49 -14.93 5.81
CA GLU A 205 -29.64 -16.08 4.92
C GLU A 205 -28.41 -17.00 5.00
N MET A 206 -27.20 -16.43 4.88
CA MET A 206 -25.95 -17.20 4.95
C MET A 206 -25.74 -17.86 6.32
N ILE A 207 -26.14 -17.20 7.42
CA ILE A 207 -26.11 -17.81 8.76
C ILE A 207 -27.01 -19.05 8.85
N LEU A 208 -28.19 -19.02 8.20
CA LEU A 208 -29.10 -20.17 8.19
C LEU A 208 -28.51 -21.33 7.39
N GLU A 209 -27.91 -21.04 6.24
CA GLU A 209 -27.22 -22.03 5.41
C GLU A 209 -26.04 -22.69 6.14
N ILE A 210 -25.20 -21.89 6.81
CA ILE A 210 -24.10 -22.42 7.65
C ILE A 210 -24.65 -23.33 8.76
N LYS A 211 -25.74 -22.94 9.42
CA LYS A 211 -26.36 -23.77 10.46
C LYS A 211 -26.90 -25.09 9.92
N ASP A 212 -27.52 -25.08 8.75
CA ASP A 212 -28.00 -26.29 8.08
C ASP A 212 -26.84 -27.25 7.78
N ILE A 213 -25.75 -26.75 7.18
CA ILE A 213 -24.52 -27.51 6.93
C ILE A 213 -23.96 -28.12 8.22
N LEU A 214 -23.87 -27.33 9.30
CA LEU A 214 -23.36 -27.80 10.58
C LEU A 214 -24.25 -28.87 11.20
N SER A 215 -25.58 -28.76 11.05
CA SER A 215 -26.53 -29.76 11.54
C SER A 215 -26.41 -31.09 10.80
N GLN A 216 -26.14 -31.06 9.49
CA GLN A 216 -25.90 -32.25 8.67
C GLN A 216 -24.55 -32.90 9.00
N LYS A 217 -23.54 -32.10 9.33
CA LYS A 217 -22.20 -32.59 9.69
C LYS A 217 -22.09 -33.12 11.12
N GLY A 218 -22.94 -32.67 12.04
CA GLY A 218 -23.00 -33.16 13.43
C GLY A 218 -23.87 -34.41 13.62
N GLY A 219 -24.34 -35.03 12.54
CA GLY A 219 -25.15 -36.25 12.53
C GLY A 219 -24.36 -37.56 12.35
N ASP A 220 -23.02 -37.50 12.32
CA ASP A 220 -22.10 -38.66 12.36
C ASP A 220 -21.42 -38.76 13.74
#